data_AF-A0A933ZK96-F1
#
_entry.id   AF-A0A933ZK96-F1
#
_cell.length_a   1.000
_cell.length_b   1.000
_cell.length_c   1.000
_cell.angle_alpha   90.00
_cell.angle_beta   90.00
_cell.angle_gamma   90.00
#
_symmetry.space_group_name_H-M   'P 1'
#
loop_
_entity.id
_entity.type
_entity.pdbx_description
1 polymer ?
#
loop_
_entity_poly.entity_id
_entity_poly.type
_entity_poly.pdbx_seq_one_letter_code
_entity_poly.pdbx_strand_id
1 'polypeptide(L)'
;MTRHKPTEEARARVAALACKGATHRDIARAIDTSVNTLRRYYRRELDQGEALANIDIAGVLYSKAMAGDLTACIFWLKCRAGWCDRPDSLSDQERAVISMVRLTGLSPASVREGLLHWAAKELQTTPKAVAAIEQKAARQ
;
A
#
# COMPACT_ATOMS: atom_id res chain seq x y z
N MET A 1 -27.96 -9.11 -28.85
CA MET A 1 -26.55 -9.07 -28.41
C MET A 1 -25.95 -10.44 -28.61
N THR A 2 -24.98 -10.59 -29.52
CA THR A 2 -24.32 -11.86 -29.80
C THR A 2 -23.48 -12.28 -28.59
N ARG A 3 -23.60 -13.54 -28.16
CA ARG A 3 -22.83 -14.07 -27.03
C ARG A 3 -21.35 -14.11 -27.43
N HIS A 4 -20.48 -13.49 -26.63
CA HIS A 4 -19.04 -13.52 -26.86
C HIS A 4 -18.52 -14.96 -26.87
N LYS A 5 -17.75 -15.32 -27.89
CA LYS A 5 -17.14 -16.63 -28.04
C LYS A 5 -15.62 -16.48 -27.92
N PRO A 6 -15.00 -16.90 -26.80
CA PRO A 6 -13.56 -16.79 -26.63
C PRO A 6 -12.83 -17.72 -27.61
N THR A 7 -12.03 -17.13 -28.49
CA THR A 7 -11.10 -17.86 -29.37
C THR A 7 -9.76 -18.06 -28.68
N GLU A 8 -8.98 -19.05 -29.12
CA GLU A 8 -7.65 -19.32 -28.56
C GLU A 8 -6.69 -18.14 -28.78
N GLU A 9 -6.75 -17.52 -29.96
CA GLU A 9 -5.97 -16.30 -30.27
C GLU A 9 -6.29 -15.16 -29.30
N ALA A 10 -7.58 -14.95 -28.98
CA ALA A 10 -7.99 -13.94 -28.03
C ALA A 10 -7.52 -14.28 -26.61
N ARG A 11 -7.54 -15.57 -26.21
CA ARG A 11 -7.01 -16.01 -24.90
C ARG A 11 -5.51 -15.74 -24.81
N ALA A 12 -4.74 -16.15 -25.82
CA ALA A 12 -3.31 -15.90 -25.89
C ALA A 12 -3.00 -14.40 -25.83
N ARG A 13 -3.77 -13.58 -26.53
CA ARG A 13 -3.61 -12.11 -26.51
C ARG A 13 -3.94 -11.51 -25.14
N VAL A 14 -5.01 -11.96 -24.48
CA VAL A 14 -5.35 -11.53 -23.11
C VAL A 14 -4.25 -11.92 -22.12
N ALA A 15 -3.80 -13.17 -22.15
CA ALA A 15 -2.73 -13.66 -21.28
C ALA A 15 -1.45 -12.84 -21.46
N ALA A 16 -1.03 -12.60 -22.70
CA ALA A 16 0.17 -11.83 -23.00
C ALA A 16 0.10 -10.37 -22.52
N LEU A 17 -1.08 -9.75 -22.58
CA LEU A 17 -1.28 -8.39 -22.09
C LEU A 17 -1.36 -8.34 -20.56
N ALA A 18 -2.00 -9.34 -19.94
CA ALA A 18 -2.06 -9.46 -18.48
C ALA A 18 -0.67 -9.68 -17.87
N CYS A 19 0.17 -10.53 -18.47
CA CYS A 19 1.57 -10.72 -18.07
C CYS A 19 2.40 -9.42 -18.12
N LYS A 20 2.01 -8.44 -18.93
CA LYS A 20 2.69 -7.14 -19.04
C LYS A 20 2.11 -6.09 -18.09
N GLY A 21 1.15 -6.45 -17.25
CA GLY A 21 0.50 -5.53 -16.31
C GLY A 21 -0.52 -4.58 -16.95
N ALA A 22 -1.05 -4.90 -18.14
CA ALA A 22 -2.07 -4.06 -18.76
C ALA A 22 -3.37 -4.08 -17.94
N THR A 23 -4.04 -2.91 -17.83
CA THR A 23 -5.31 -2.84 -17.10
C THR A 23 -6.42 -3.61 -17.82
N HIS A 24 -7.40 -4.14 -17.08
CA HIS A 24 -8.55 -4.85 -17.69
C HIS A 24 -9.30 -3.97 -18.72
N ARG A 25 -9.29 -2.64 -18.54
CA ARG A 25 -9.89 -1.70 -19.49
C ARG A 25 -9.12 -1.66 -20.80
N ASP A 26 -7.81 -1.62 -20.74
CA ASP A 26 -6.97 -1.56 -21.95
C ASP A 26 -6.93 -2.91 -22.66
N ILE A 27 -6.94 -4.01 -21.91
CA ILE A 27 -7.09 -5.37 -22.47
C ILE A 27 -8.45 -5.50 -23.19
N ALA A 28 -9.53 -5.07 -22.55
CA ALA A 28 -10.88 -5.12 -23.15
C ALA A 28 -10.94 -4.30 -24.45
N ARG A 29 -10.33 -3.11 -24.47
CA ARG A 29 -10.19 -2.29 -25.68
C ARG A 29 -9.34 -2.99 -26.76
N ALA A 30 -8.27 -3.67 -26.36
CA ALA A 30 -7.37 -4.35 -27.30
C ALA A 30 -8.02 -5.55 -28.01
N ILE A 31 -8.98 -6.22 -27.37
CA ILE A 31 -9.72 -7.35 -27.96
C ILE A 31 -11.15 -6.98 -28.37
N ASP A 32 -11.46 -5.69 -28.44
CA ASP A 32 -12.76 -5.13 -28.83
C ASP A 32 -13.95 -5.75 -28.06
N THR A 33 -13.88 -5.75 -26.73
CA THR A 33 -14.93 -6.27 -25.87
C THR A 33 -15.20 -5.38 -24.67
N SER A 34 -16.26 -5.68 -23.93
CA SER A 34 -16.55 -5.00 -22.66
C SER A 34 -15.75 -5.60 -21.50
N VAL A 35 -15.40 -4.80 -20.49
CA VAL A 35 -14.70 -5.31 -19.29
C VAL A 35 -15.49 -6.42 -18.58
N ASN A 36 -16.82 -6.34 -18.60
CA ASN A 36 -17.69 -7.37 -18.03
C ASN A 36 -17.57 -8.70 -18.79
N THR A 37 -17.56 -8.63 -20.12
CA THR A 37 -17.32 -9.79 -20.97
C THR A 37 -15.92 -10.36 -20.75
N LEU A 38 -14.90 -9.50 -20.71
CA LEU A 38 -13.52 -9.91 -20.47
C LEU A 38 -13.39 -10.72 -19.16
N ARG A 39 -13.91 -10.19 -18.05
CA ARG A 39 -13.89 -10.85 -16.74
C ARG A 39 -14.66 -12.16 -16.72
N ARG A 40 -15.73 -12.29 -17.50
CA ARG A 40 -16.55 -13.50 -17.55
C ARG A 40 -15.90 -14.63 -18.33
N TYR A 41 -15.20 -14.32 -19.42
CA TYR A 41 -14.70 -15.34 -20.37
C TYR A 41 -13.20 -15.62 -20.28
N TYR A 42 -12.42 -14.68 -19.74
CA TYR A 42 -10.96 -14.74 -19.70
C TYR A 42 -10.38 -14.63 -18.28
N ARG A 43 -11.16 -15.03 -17.27
CA ARG A 43 -10.76 -14.90 -15.86
C ARG A 43 -9.43 -15.59 -15.58
N ARG A 44 -9.27 -16.81 -16.10
CA ARG A 44 -8.07 -17.63 -15.91
C ARG A 44 -6.83 -16.95 -16.48
N GLU A 45 -6.92 -16.41 -17.70
CA GLU A 45 -5.81 -15.74 -18.38
C GLU A 45 -5.40 -14.45 -17.67
N LEU A 46 -6.37 -13.72 -17.13
CA LEU A 46 -6.12 -12.53 -16.31
C LEU A 46 -5.41 -12.87 -15.01
N ASP A 47 -5.95 -13.80 -14.23
CA ASP A 47 -5.39 -14.17 -12.93
C ASP A 47 -3.99 -14.81 -13.09
N GLN A 48 -3.81 -15.67 -14.10
CA GLN A 48 -2.51 -16.27 -14.40
C GLN A 48 -1.51 -15.25 -14.91
N GLY A 49 -1.93 -14.34 -15.79
CA GLY A 49 -1.06 -13.31 -16.33
C GLY A 49 -0.57 -12.35 -15.24
N GLU A 50 -1.45 -11.93 -14.34
CA GLU A 50 -1.08 -11.10 -13.19
C GLU A 50 -0.09 -11.82 -12.26
N ALA A 51 -0.33 -13.10 -11.97
CA ALA A 51 0.58 -13.90 -11.15
C ALA A 51 1.98 -14.03 -11.79
N LEU A 52 2.05 -14.31 -13.09
CA LEU A 52 3.31 -14.41 -13.82
C LEU A 52 4.06 -13.08 -13.85
N ALA A 53 3.37 -11.96 -14.13
CA ALA A 53 3.96 -10.63 -14.09
C ALA A 53 4.62 -10.34 -12.73
N ASN A 54 3.91 -10.67 -11.64
CA ASN A 54 4.42 -10.48 -10.28
C ASN A 54 5.63 -11.37 -9.98
N ILE A 55 5.63 -12.63 -10.46
CA ILE A 55 6.77 -13.55 -10.32
C ILE A 55 8.00 -13.01 -11.04
N ASP A 56 7.85 -12.54 -12.28
CA ASP A 56 8.95 -12.02 -13.09
C ASP A 56 9.59 -10.79 -12.42
N ILE A 57 8.77 -9.81 -12.00
CA ILE A 57 9.24 -8.63 -11.29
C ILE A 57 9.89 -9.00 -9.95
N ALA A 58 9.32 -9.97 -9.21
CA ALA A 58 9.91 -10.46 -7.98
C ALA A 58 11.29 -11.11 -8.22
N GLY A 59 11.47 -11.84 -9.32
CA GLY A 59 12.76 -12.44 -9.70
C GLY A 59 13.83 -11.39 -10.03
N VAL A 60 13.46 -10.31 -10.73
CA VAL A 60 14.36 -9.18 -10.99
C VAL A 60 14.75 -8.48 -9.70
N LEU A 61 13.77 -8.19 -8.84
CA LEU A 61 14.00 -7.55 -7.55
C LEU A 61 14.92 -8.39 -6.66
N TYR A 62 14.69 -9.71 -6.59
CA TYR A 62 15.53 -10.65 -5.85
C TYR A 62 16.97 -10.64 -6.37
N SER A 63 17.16 -10.71 -7.69
CA SER A 63 18.49 -10.65 -8.30
C SER A 63 19.23 -9.36 -7.96
N LYS A 64 18.53 -8.21 -7.97
CA LYS A 64 19.11 -6.91 -7.57
C LYS A 64 19.50 -6.88 -6.11
N ALA A 65 18.66 -7.41 -5.22
CA ALA A 65 18.97 -7.50 -3.80
C ALA A 65 20.22 -8.36 -3.55
N MET A 66 20.34 -9.51 -4.25
CA MET A 66 21.54 -10.37 -4.17
C MET A 66 22.80 -9.70 -4.72
N ALA A 67 22.65 -8.79 -5.70
CA ALA A 67 23.74 -7.98 -6.22
C ALA A 67 24.15 -6.80 -5.30
N GLY A 68 23.48 -6.61 -4.16
CA GLY A 68 23.79 -5.57 -3.17
C GLY A 68 22.99 -4.28 -3.30
N ASP A 69 21.91 -4.25 -4.09
CA ASP A 69 21.00 -3.10 -4.13
C ASP A 69 20.26 -2.98 -2.79
N LEU A 70 20.68 -2.02 -1.97
CA LEU A 70 20.11 -1.78 -0.65
C LEU A 70 18.62 -1.39 -0.71
N THR A 71 18.18 -0.73 -1.77
CA THR A 71 16.76 -0.35 -1.93
C THR A 71 15.90 -1.60 -2.13
N ALA A 72 16.36 -2.54 -2.96
CA ALA A 72 15.68 -3.82 -3.15
C ALA A 72 15.66 -4.65 -1.86
N CYS A 73 16.76 -4.67 -1.10
CA CYS A 73 16.82 -5.33 0.21
C CYS A 73 15.84 -4.71 1.22
N ILE A 74 15.83 -3.39 1.36
CA ILE A 74 14.91 -2.67 2.25
C ILE A 74 13.46 -2.95 1.84
N PHE A 75 13.15 -2.87 0.55
CA PHE A 75 11.81 -3.16 0.05
C PHE A 75 11.38 -4.60 0.40
N TRP A 76 12.25 -5.59 0.18
CA TRP A 76 11.96 -6.98 0.52
C TRP A 76 11.69 -7.16 2.02
N LEU A 77 12.54 -6.59 2.88
CA LEU A 77 12.38 -6.67 4.33
C LEU A 77 11.04 -6.08 4.78
N LYS A 78 10.69 -4.90 4.27
CA LYS A 78 9.46 -4.20 4.64
C LYS A 78 8.21 -4.86 4.09
N CYS A 79 8.19 -5.21 2.81
CA CYS A 79 6.97 -5.63 2.11
C CYS A 79 6.75 -7.15 2.13
N ARG A 80 7.80 -7.96 2.27
CA ARG A 80 7.71 -9.43 2.15
C ARG A 80 8.21 -10.19 3.38
N ALA A 81 9.29 -9.76 4.01
CA ALA A 81 9.81 -10.40 5.22
C ALA A 81 9.03 -10.01 6.50
N GLY A 82 8.07 -9.09 6.38
CA GLY A 82 7.24 -8.66 7.50
C GLY A 82 7.95 -7.74 8.48
N TRP A 83 9.09 -7.15 8.10
CA TRP A 83 9.78 -6.12 8.87
C TRP A 83 9.12 -4.76 8.55
N CYS A 84 7.81 -4.71 8.71
CA CYS A 84 7.14 -3.44 8.96
C CYS A 84 7.30 -3.17 10.45
N ASP A 85 7.70 -1.95 10.81
CA ASP A 85 7.42 -1.42 12.14
C ASP A 85 5.91 -1.57 12.34
N ARG A 86 5.49 -2.55 13.14
CA ARG A 86 4.09 -2.98 13.17
C ARG A 86 3.23 -1.80 13.62
N PRO A 87 2.19 -1.41 12.86
CA PRO A 87 1.19 -0.48 13.34
C PRO A 87 0.23 -1.12 14.37
N ASP A 88 0.40 -2.40 14.69
CA ASP A 88 -0.45 -3.16 15.63
C ASP A 88 0.01 -3.03 17.08
N SER A 89 1.26 -2.61 17.31
CA SER A 89 1.75 -2.20 18.63
C SER A 89 1.57 -0.70 18.89
N LEU A 90 1.01 0.03 17.93
CA LEU A 90 0.76 1.46 18.06
C LEU A 90 -0.65 1.67 18.60
N SER A 91 -0.76 2.47 19.65
CA SER A 91 -2.04 2.99 20.13
C SER A 91 -2.78 3.75 19.02
N ASP A 92 -4.10 3.89 19.17
CA ASP A 92 -4.93 4.69 18.24
C ASP A 92 -4.41 6.13 18.12
N GLN A 93 -3.80 6.67 19.19
CA GLN A 93 -3.16 7.98 19.21
C GLN A 93 -1.92 8.03 18.31
N GLU A 94 -1.06 7.02 18.36
CA GLU A 94 0.14 6.95 17.51
C GLU A 94 -0.21 6.76 16.03
N ARG A 95 -1.28 6.00 15.74
CA ARG A 95 -1.84 5.86 14.39
C ARG A 95 -2.36 7.20 13.85
N ALA A 96 -3.07 7.96 14.69
CA ALA A 96 -3.57 9.28 14.33
C ALA A 96 -2.42 10.27 14.06
N VAL A 97 -1.36 10.24 14.87
CA VAL A 97 -0.15 11.07 14.64
C VAL A 97 0.52 10.72 13.32
N ILE A 98 0.73 9.44 13.00
CA ILE A 98 1.33 9.02 11.72
C ILE A 98 0.46 9.44 10.53
N SER A 99 -0.87 9.33 10.66
CA SER A 99 -1.82 9.80 9.64
C SER A 99 -1.72 11.31 9.45
N MET A 100 -1.72 12.10 10.54
CA MET A 100 -1.56 13.56 10.49
C MET A 100 -0.24 13.99 9.87
N VAL A 101 0.87 13.34 10.23
CA VAL A 101 2.20 13.61 9.65
C VAL A 101 2.18 13.40 8.14
N ARG A 102 1.55 12.32 7.66
CA ARG A 102 1.41 12.04 6.21
C ARG A 102 0.55 13.07 5.49
N LEU A 103 -0.53 13.56 6.11
CA LEU A 103 -1.46 14.51 5.51
C LEU A 103 -0.96 15.96 5.54
N THR A 104 -0.16 16.31 6.55
CA THR A 104 0.30 17.69 6.78
C THR A 104 1.75 17.93 6.38
N GLY A 105 2.55 16.86 6.22
CA GLY A 105 3.99 16.97 5.99
C GLY A 105 4.80 17.45 7.20
N LEU A 106 4.15 17.63 8.35
CA LEU A 106 4.81 18.07 9.59
C LEU A 106 5.52 16.91 10.29
N SER A 107 6.56 17.21 11.06
CA SER A 107 7.26 16.18 11.83
C SER A 107 6.36 15.59 12.94
N PRO A 108 6.55 14.32 13.36
CA PRO A 108 5.78 13.73 14.45
C PRO A 108 5.87 14.49 15.78
N ALA A 109 7.00 15.17 16.03
CA ALA A 109 7.17 16.02 17.21
C ALA A 109 6.27 17.26 17.14
N SER A 110 6.24 17.93 15.99
CA SER A 110 5.41 19.12 15.76
C SER A 110 3.91 18.81 15.87
N VAL A 111 3.49 17.62 15.42
CA VAL A 111 2.10 17.17 15.55
C VAL A 111 1.72 16.91 17.02
N ARG A 112 2.60 16.24 17.79
CA ARG A 112 2.36 15.98 19.21
C ARG A 112 2.29 17.27 20.03
N GLU A 113 3.21 18.19 19.79
CA GLU A 113 3.26 19.50 20.44
C GLU A 113 1.99 20.33 20.11
N GLY A 114 1.57 20.36 18.84
CA GLY A 114 0.33 21.01 18.43
C GLY A 114 -0.93 20.43 19.09
N LEU A 115 -1.01 19.09 19.23
CA LEU A 115 -2.12 18.41 19.91
C LEU A 115 -2.16 18.72 21.42
N LEU A 116 -1.00 18.77 22.08
CA LEU A 116 -0.91 19.15 23.49
C LEU A 116 -1.34 20.60 23.72
N HIS A 117 -0.93 21.52 22.85
CA HIS A 117 -1.33 22.93 22.94
C HIS A 117 -2.82 23.14 22.63
N TRP A 118 -3.37 22.40 21.67
CA TRP A 118 -4.82 22.41 21.40
C TRP A 118 -5.61 21.85 22.59
N ALA A 119 -5.23 20.68 23.11
CA ALA A 119 -5.89 20.06 24.26
C ALA A 119 -5.80 20.93 25.53
N ALA A 120 -4.66 21.58 25.79
CA ALA A 120 -4.49 22.50 26.91
C ALA A 120 -5.37 23.76 26.77
N LYS A 121 -5.60 24.22 25.55
CA LYS A 121 -6.49 25.35 25.24
C LYS A 121 -7.97 24.98 25.39
N GLU A 122 -8.35 23.77 25.01
CA GLU A 122 -9.72 23.24 25.11
C GLU A 122 -10.12 22.95 26.57
N LEU A 123 -9.19 22.47 27.42
CA LEU A 123 -9.46 22.10 28.81
C LEU A 123 -9.33 23.24 29.85
N GLN A 124 -8.91 24.45 29.46
CA GLN A 124 -8.70 25.60 30.38
C GLN A 124 -7.84 25.25 31.62
N THR A 125 -6.96 24.27 31.53
CA THR A 125 -6.15 23.82 32.67
C THR A 125 -4.92 24.69 32.85
N THR A 126 -4.69 25.16 34.09
CA THR A 126 -3.54 25.99 34.44
C THR A 126 -2.18 25.27 34.24
N PRO A 127 -1.07 26.01 34.01
CA PRO A 127 0.26 25.44 33.74
C PRO A 127 0.75 24.40 34.77
N LYS A 128 0.27 24.50 36.02
CA LYS A 128 0.59 23.61 37.13
C LYS A 128 0.05 22.19 36.92
N ALA A 129 -1.08 22.04 36.24
CA ALA A 129 -1.69 20.74 35.95
C ALA A 129 -0.93 19.99 34.84
N VAL A 130 -0.42 20.72 33.85
CA VAL A 130 0.39 20.15 32.75
C VAL A 130 1.74 19.66 33.27
N ALA A 131 2.43 20.47 34.10
CA ALA A 131 3.68 20.08 34.74
C ALA A 131 3.56 18.83 35.63
N ALA A 132 2.39 18.61 36.26
CA ALA A 132 2.13 17.42 37.07
C ALA A 132 1.93 16.15 36.22
N ILE A 133 1.38 16.29 35.00
CA ILE A 133 1.23 15.18 34.05
C ILE A 133 2.59 14.79 33.46
N GLU A 134 3.41 15.77 33.09
CA GLU A 134 4.77 15.54 32.59
C GLU A 134 5.67 14.84 33.63
N GLN A 135 5.60 15.25 34.90
CA GLN A 135 6.35 14.59 35.98
C GLN A 135 5.88 13.15 36.26
N LYS A 136 4.62 12.84 35.95
CA LYS A 136 4.07 11.47 36.11
C LYS A 136 4.47 10.58 34.93
N ALA A 137 4.52 11.14 33.73
CA ALA A 137 4.96 10.43 32.52
C ALA A 137 6.48 10.14 32.53
N ALA A 138 7.30 11.02 33.11
CA ALA A 138 8.76 10.82 33.20
C ALA A 138 9.22 9.80 34.27
N ARG A 139 8.28 9.23 35.05
CA ARG A 139 8.57 8.25 36.12
C ARG A 139 8.17 6.80 35.76
N GLN A 140 7.66 6.58 34.56
CA GLN A 140 7.44 5.25 33.97
C GLN A 140 8.49 5.00 32.90
#